data_AF-A0A960TFM8-F1
#
_entry.id   AF-A0A960TFM8-F1
#
_cell.length_a   1.000
_cell.length_b   1.000
_cell.length_c   1.000
_cell.angle_alpha   90.00
_cell.angle_beta   90.00
_cell.angle_gamma   90.00
#
_symmetry.space_group_name_H-M   'P 1'
#
loop_
_entity.id
_entity.type
_entity.pdbx_description
1 polymer ?
#
loop_
_entity_poly.entity_id
_entity_poly.type
_entity_poly.pdbx_seq_one_letter_code
_entity_poly.pdbx_strand_id
1 'polypeptide(L)'
;QLVTFLIGMEEYGFSIQTVEEILRVSKITEVPDAPSYVLGLLSLRNNLLPIIDLRKLFKMSSLVDNKIQEIEKHINSYRTWLSNFEFSLKNDTNQFKPIDSLKAMKWIESFRTSSENIGKILQTVKFTHQELSYQSGTIFGLKNEQSAESIQELFDTRITISFNRLITKLEECKEALLFELKEDQRILVIDLNNQSIGIMVDRMQQVIRVPENLIDPPPGIIHGDKKDNLQGIVKLDSGNRLILLIDELRLFSEDIMNSLKKMDSVNNTNEEEKVVGEENLDRDEGQLVTFRLGKEEFGIFIEDVREINRLTGITAVPNAPSFVEGIMNLRGNVIPAVDLRKRFGLESIQHGESTRVIIVDIEEKTTGLIVDSVSDVIRISRSLIESPPEVISSKVETEFIQGIGNLVKQNRFIIILNVNKILSGSEKEQLSSVSSEM
;
A
#
# COMPACT_ATOMS: atom_id res chain seq x y z
N GLN A 1 -7.24 -2.92 -31.39
CA GLN A 1 -8.03 -3.67 -30.39
C GLN A 1 -7.77 -3.04 -29.04
N LEU A 2 -8.64 -3.27 -28.06
CA LEU A 2 -8.52 -2.69 -26.73
C LEU A 2 -8.46 -3.81 -25.69
N VAL A 3 -7.59 -3.64 -24.71
CA VAL A 3 -7.63 -4.40 -23.46
C VAL A 3 -8.49 -3.61 -22.48
N THR A 4 -9.61 -4.19 -22.07
CA THR A 4 -10.58 -3.51 -21.18
C THR A 4 -10.51 -4.05 -19.77
N PHE A 5 -10.72 -3.17 -18.80
CA PHE A 5 -10.64 -3.47 -17.36
C PHE A 5 -11.53 -2.51 -16.57
N LEU A 6 -11.79 -2.87 -15.31
CA LEU A 6 -12.56 -2.06 -14.38
C LEU A 6 -11.65 -1.36 -13.38
N ILE A 7 -12.02 -0.11 -13.08
CA ILE A 7 -11.62 0.59 -11.87
C ILE A 7 -12.92 1.01 -11.16
N GLY A 8 -13.21 0.36 -10.04
CA GLY A 8 -14.51 0.46 -9.39
C GLY A 8 -15.64 -0.08 -10.26
N MET A 9 -16.59 0.78 -10.62
CA MET A 9 -17.71 0.45 -11.52
C MET A 9 -17.50 0.97 -12.94
N GLU A 10 -16.43 1.70 -13.19
CA GLU A 10 -16.14 2.33 -14.48
C GLU A 10 -15.26 1.40 -15.32
N GLU A 11 -15.57 1.29 -16.60
CA GLU A 11 -14.80 0.50 -17.56
C GLU A 11 -13.84 1.40 -18.35
N TYR A 12 -12.57 1.01 -18.34
CA TYR A 12 -11.47 1.69 -19.01
C TYR A 12 -10.85 0.75 -20.04
N GLY A 13 -10.07 1.31 -20.96
CA GLY A 13 -9.28 0.52 -21.88
C GLY A 13 -7.99 1.20 -22.31
N PHE A 14 -6.98 0.36 -22.54
CA PHE A 14 -5.75 0.71 -23.25
C PHE A 14 -5.77 0.11 -24.65
N SER A 15 -5.00 0.70 -25.56
CA SER A 15 -4.70 0.03 -26.83
C SER A 15 -4.01 -1.30 -26.56
N ILE A 16 -4.37 -2.36 -27.27
CA ILE A 16 -3.62 -3.64 -27.16
C ILE A 16 -2.13 -3.46 -27.52
N GLN A 17 -1.81 -2.43 -28.32
CA GLN A 17 -0.45 -2.18 -28.80
C GLN A 17 0.48 -1.69 -27.69
N THR A 18 -0.07 -1.06 -26.65
CA THR A 18 0.70 -0.56 -25.51
C THR A 18 0.80 -1.60 -24.40
N VAL A 19 -0.02 -2.65 -24.41
CA VAL A 19 -0.03 -3.69 -23.37
C VAL A 19 0.91 -4.83 -23.75
N GLU A 20 2.00 -5.00 -22.99
CA GLU A 20 2.99 -6.04 -23.20
C GLU A 20 2.57 -7.38 -22.55
N GLU A 21 2.08 -7.32 -21.31
CA GLU A 21 1.75 -8.51 -20.51
C GLU A 21 0.69 -8.18 -19.44
N ILE A 22 -0.03 -9.19 -18.95
CA ILE A 22 -0.96 -9.07 -17.82
C ILE A 22 -0.50 -10.02 -16.72
N LEU A 23 -0.11 -9.48 -15.58
CA LEU A 23 0.43 -10.22 -14.44
C LEU A 23 -0.61 -10.35 -13.33
N ARG A 24 -0.49 -11.43 -12.56
CA ARG A 24 -1.15 -11.53 -11.25
C ARG A 24 -0.38 -10.71 -10.23
N VAL A 25 -1.10 -10.15 -9.26
CA VAL A 25 -0.47 -9.40 -8.17
C VAL A 25 0.41 -10.35 -7.35
N SER A 26 1.67 -9.99 -7.19
CA SER A 26 2.63 -10.65 -6.31
C SER A 26 3.17 -9.64 -5.30
N LYS A 27 4.20 -10.01 -4.52
CA LYS A 27 4.78 -9.08 -3.54
C LYS A 27 5.42 -7.89 -4.28
N ILE A 28 4.95 -6.69 -3.97
CA ILE A 28 5.52 -5.41 -4.42
C ILE A 28 6.43 -4.90 -3.30
N THR A 29 7.63 -4.45 -3.65
CA THR A 29 8.55 -3.78 -2.73
C THR A 29 8.15 -2.31 -2.64
N GLU A 30 7.68 -1.88 -1.48
CA GLU A 30 7.31 -0.49 -1.24
C GLU A 30 8.56 0.39 -1.28
N VAL A 31 8.44 1.57 -1.91
CA VAL A 31 9.53 2.54 -1.97
C VAL A 31 9.16 3.74 -1.11
N PRO A 32 9.98 4.10 -0.11
CA PRO A 32 9.64 5.21 0.77
C PRO A 32 9.55 6.55 0.05
N ASP A 33 8.70 7.43 0.57
CA ASP A 33 8.43 8.77 0.04
C ASP A 33 7.98 8.83 -1.44
N ALA A 34 7.72 7.67 -2.05
CA ALA A 34 7.10 7.60 -3.37
C ALA A 34 5.68 8.23 -3.34
N PRO A 35 5.21 8.81 -4.45
CA PRO A 35 3.86 9.33 -4.54
C PRO A 35 2.83 8.26 -4.15
N SER A 36 1.74 8.63 -3.45
CA SER A 36 0.76 7.67 -2.92
C SER A 36 0.14 6.72 -3.96
N TYR A 37 0.12 7.11 -5.23
CA TYR A 37 -0.36 6.29 -6.34
C TYR A 37 0.68 5.29 -6.87
N VAL A 38 1.94 5.39 -6.45
CA VAL A 38 2.99 4.41 -6.73
C VAL A 38 2.95 3.37 -5.60
N LEU A 39 2.62 2.13 -5.93
CA LEU A 39 2.62 1.04 -4.94
C LEU A 39 4.03 0.54 -4.62
N GLY A 40 4.98 0.76 -5.52
CA GLY A 40 6.36 0.34 -5.36
C GLY A 40 6.90 -0.33 -6.62
N LEU A 41 7.76 -1.33 -6.43
CA LEU A 41 8.50 -2.01 -7.49
C LEU A 41 8.26 -3.51 -7.51
N LEU A 42 8.29 -4.09 -8.71
CA LEU A 42 8.15 -5.52 -8.96
C LEU A 42 9.23 -5.98 -9.93
N SER A 43 9.73 -7.21 -9.77
CA SER A 43 10.72 -7.79 -10.69
C SER A 43 10.01 -8.47 -11.84
N LEU A 44 10.31 -8.04 -13.06
CA LEU A 44 9.82 -8.68 -14.28
C LEU A 44 11.01 -8.96 -15.19
N ARG A 45 11.34 -10.25 -15.36
CA ARG A 45 12.45 -10.71 -16.23
C ARG A 45 13.77 -9.99 -15.97
N ASN A 46 14.08 -9.78 -14.69
CA ASN A 46 15.25 -9.07 -14.17
C ASN A 46 15.25 -7.55 -14.36
N ASN A 47 14.15 -6.95 -14.79
CA ASN A 47 13.99 -5.49 -14.85
C ASN A 47 13.11 -5.00 -13.70
N LEU A 48 13.37 -3.77 -13.24
CA LEU A 48 12.51 -3.05 -12.31
C LEU A 48 11.25 -2.54 -12.99
N LEU A 49 10.10 -3.05 -12.55
CA LEU A 49 8.79 -2.62 -13.01
C LEU A 49 8.13 -1.74 -11.92
N PRO A 50 8.04 -0.41 -12.12
CA PRO A 50 7.26 0.45 -11.22
C PRO A 50 5.78 0.12 -11.34
N ILE A 51 5.11 -0.04 -10.20
CA ILE A 51 3.69 -0.36 -10.12
C ILE A 51 2.89 0.86 -9.70
N ILE A 52 1.98 1.30 -10.56
CA ILE A 52 1.09 2.44 -10.34
C ILE A 52 -0.33 1.93 -10.14
N ASP A 53 -0.99 2.42 -9.10
CA ASP A 53 -2.39 2.18 -8.80
C ASP A 53 -3.26 3.27 -9.46
N LEU A 54 -3.97 2.90 -10.53
CA LEU A 54 -4.83 3.85 -11.25
C LEU A 54 -5.98 4.38 -10.40
N ARG A 55 -6.49 3.58 -9.44
CA ARG A 55 -7.55 4.04 -8.54
C ARG A 55 -7.03 5.19 -7.70
N LYS A 56 -5.83 5.06 -7.13
CA LYS A 56 -5.18 6.13 -6.36
C LYS A 56 -4.80 7.32 -7.24
N LEU A 57 -4.28 7.06 -8.45
CA LEU A 57 -3.93 8.11 -9.41
C LEU A 57 -5.15 8.97 -9.78
N PHE A 58 -6.29 8.34 -10.05
CA PHE A 58 -7.56 9.02 -10.34
C PHE A 58 -8.30 9.53 -9.10
N LYS A 59 -7.69 9.43 -7.90
CA LYS A 59 -8.27 9.85 -6.63
C LYS A 59 -9.66 9.22 -6.38
N MET A 60 -9.84 7.98 -6.84
CA MET A 60 -11.09 7.24 -6.71
C MET A 60 -11.14 6.50 -5.36
N SER A 61 -12.27 6.58 -4.66
CA SER A 61 -12.48 5.81 -3.42
C SER A 61 -12.56 4.32 -3.70
N SER A 62 -11.96 3.47 -2.87
CA SER A 62 -12.15 2.02 -2.90
C SER A 62 -13.62 1.66 -2.61
N LEU A 63 -14.28 1.02 -3.57
CA LEU A 63 -15.65 0.52 -3.37
C LEU A 63 -15.69 -0.58 -2.33
N VAL A 64 -14.61 -1.37 -2.24
CA VAL A 64 -14.46 -2.41 -1.24
C VAL A 64 -14.29 -1.79 0.14
N ASP A 65 -13.46 -0.76 0.29
CA ASP A 65 -13.26 -0.10 1.59
C ASP A 65 -14.54 0.58 2.06
N ASN A 66 -15.28 1.24 1.15
CA ASN A 66 -16.58 1.82 1.49
C ASN A 66 -17.57 0.75 1.99
N LYS A 67 -17.63 -0.43 1.33
CA LYS A 67 -18.46 -1.55 1.76
C LYS A 67 -17.99 -2.14 3.09
N ILE A 68 -16.68 -2.27 3.28
CA ILE A 68 -16.08 -2.76 4.53
C ILE A 68 -16.40 -1.81 5.68
N GLN A 69 -16.21 -0.50 5.51
CA GLN A 69 -16.55 0.51 6.50
C GLN A 69 -18.05 0.48 6.84
N GLU A 70 -18.91 0.25 5.86
CA GLU A 70 -20.34 0.09 6.09
C GLU A 70 -20.64 -1.17 6.92
N ILE A 71 -20.02 -2.31 6.58
CA ILE A 71 -20.14 -3.56 7.37
C ILE A 71 -19.64 -3.34 8.80
N GLU A 72 -18.50 -2.67 8.99
CA GLU A 72 -17.94 -2.36 10.31
C GLU A 72 -18.85 -1.47 11.14
N LYS A 73 -19.49 -0.47 10.52
CA LYS A 73 -20.51 0.35 11.17
C LYS A 73 -21.71 -0.48 11.64
N HIS A 74 -22.12 -1.48 10.88
CA HIS A 74 -23.16 -2.42 11.29
C HIS A 74 -22.70 -3.33 12.43
N ILE A 75 -21.51 -3.94 12.34
CA ILE A 75 -20.90 -4.74 13.42
C ILE A 75 -20.83 -3.95 14.72
N ASN A 76 -20.36 -2.71 14.68
CA ASN A 76 -20.29 -1.84 15.85
C ASN A 76 -21.68 -1.52 16.41
N SER A 77 -22.66 -1.26 15.54
CA SER A 77 -24.05 -1.04 15.97
C SER A 77 -24.64 -2.26 16.69
N TYR A 78 -24.38 -3.48 16.19
CA TYR A 78 -24.78 -4.72 16.85
C TYR A 78 -24.10 -4.86 18.22
N ARG A 79 -22.78 -4.66 18.30
CA ARG A 79 -22.01 -4.76 19.55
C ARG A 79 -22.51 -3.77 20.60
N THR A 80 -22.76 -2.52 20.22
CA THR A 80 -23.34 -1.51 21.11
C THR A 80 -24.74 -1.91 21.59
N TRP A 81 -25.59 -2.43 20.70
CA TRP A 81 -26.91 -2.92 21.09
C TRP A 81 -26.82 -4.06 22.11
N LEU A 82 -25.97 -5.07 21.87
CA LEU A 82 -25.81 -6.21 22.78
C LEU A 82 -25.31 -5.76 24.15
N SER A 83 -24.29 -4.89 24.18
CA SER A 83 -23.73 -4.35 25.43
C SER A 83 -24.78 -3.58 26.25
N ASN A 84 -25.60 -2.77 25.60
CA ASN A 84 -26.70 -2.06 26.26
C ASN A 84 -27.77 -3.03 26.78
N PHE A 85 -28.10 -4.06 26.00
CA PHE A 85 -29.07 -5.08 26.39
C PHE A 85 -28.60 -5.83 27.64
N GLU A 86 -27.36 -6.33 27.63
CA GLU A 86 -26.74 -7.04 28.73
C GLU A 86 -26.61 -6.16 29.98
N PHE A 87 -26.21 -4.89 29.82
CA PHE A 87 -26.13 -3.94 30.92
C PHE A 87 -27.50 -3.72 31.56
N SER A 88 -28.57 -3.59 30.78
CA SER A 88 -29.92 -3.42 31.31
C SER A 88 -30.40 -4.63 32.12
N LEU A 89 -30.02 -5.85 31.70
CA LEU A 89 -30.32 -7.09 32.42
C LEU A 89 -29.54 -7.19 33.74
N LYS A 90 -28.22 -6.98 33.70
CA LYS A 90 -27.35 -7.07 34.89
C LYS A 90 -27.70 -6.09 36.00
N ASN A 91 -28.28 -4.95 35.66
CA ASN A 91 -28.65 -3.90 36.61
C ASN A 91 -30.14 -3.90 36.96
N ASP A 92 -30.91 -4.93 36.56
CA ASP A 92 -32.36 -5.07 36.81
C ASP A 92 -33.20 -3.83 36.41
N THR A 93 -32.69 -3.05 35.46
CA THR A 93 -33.40 -1.84 35.00
C THR A 93 -34.57 -2.19 34.08
N ASN A 94 -34.51 -3.33 33.39
CA ASN A 94 -35.45 -3.74 32.34
C ASN A 94 -35.69 -2.66 31.25
N GLN A 95 -34.73 -1.74 31.08
CA GLN A 95 -34.76 -0.64 30.11
C GLN A 95 -34.06 -0.99 28.79
N PHE A 96 -34.11 -2.25 28.36
CA PHE A 96 -33.58 -2.66 27.06
C PHE A 96 -34.63 -2.52 25.95
N LYS A 97 -34.18 -2.45 24.70
CA LYS A 97 -35.04 -2.45 23.51
C LYS A 97 -34.69 -3.62 22.59
N PRO A 98 -35.66 -4.19 21.86
CA PRO A 98 -35.39 -5.11 20.77
C PRO A 98 -34.46 -4.46 19.75
N ILE A 99 -33.73 -5.29 19.00
CA ILE A 99 -32.88 -4.77 17.94
C ILE A 99 -33.73 -4.19 16.79
N ASP A 100 -33.33 -3.03 16.30
CA ASP A 100 -33.98 -2.39 15.15
C ASP A 100 -33.70 -3.18 13.87
N SER A 101 -34.75 -3.79 13.33
CA SER A 101 -34.64 -4.61 12.13
C SER A 101 -34.63 -3.80 10.83
N LEU A 102 -35.29 -2.64 10.81
CA LEU A 102 -35.57 -1.90 9.57
C LEU A 102 -34.28 -1.38 8.93
N LYS A 103 -33.37 -0.85 9.76
CA LYS A 103 -32.12 -0.26 9.26
C LYS A 103 -31.19 -1.31 8.66
N ALA A 104 -31.04 -2.46 9.33
CA ALA A 104 -30.19 -3.55 8.84
C ALA A 104 -30.76 -4.20 7.58
N MET A 105 -32.08 -4.42 7.52
CA MET A 105 -32.71 -5.03 6.34
C MET A 105 -32.61 -4.13 5.10
N LYS A 106 -32.85 -2.82 5.25
CA LYS A 106 -32.66 -1.84 4.16
C LYS A 106 -31.23 -1.88 3.62
N TRP A 107 -30.24 -1.95 4.51
CA TRP A 107 -28.85 -2.05 4.10
C TRP A 107 -28.58 -3.33 3.31
N ILE A 108 -28.93 -4.50 3.85
CA ILE A 108 -28.72 -5.80 3.20
C ILE A 108 -29.36 -5.84 1.80
N GLU A 109 -30.57 -5.30 1.65
CA GLU A 109 -31.30 -5.27 0.38
C GLU A 109 -30.68 -4.29 -0.63
N SER A 110 -30.09 -3.19 -0.14
CA SER A 110 -29.37 -2.23 -0.98
C SER A 110 -27.96 -2.69 -1.36
N PHE A 111 -27.41 -3.70 -0.68
CA PHE A 111 -26.05 -4.18 -0.90
C PHE A 111 -25.92 -4.85 -2.28
N ARG A 112 -25.34 -4.13 -3.24
CA ARG A 112 -25.12 -4.63 -4.61
C ARG A 112 -23.84 -5.46 -4.66
N THR A 113 -23.95 -6.70 -5.13
CA THR A 113 -22.80 -7.57 -5.43
C THR A 113 -23.11 -8.47 -6.63
N SER A 114 -22.10 -8.72 -7.46
CA SER A 114 -22.14 -9.74 -8.53
C SER A 114 -21.54 -11.08 -8.07
N SER A 115 -20.94 -11.14 -6.88
CA SER A 115 -20.33 -12.36 -6.35
C SER A 115 -21.40 -13.28 -5.76
N GLU A 116 -21.41 -14.53 -6.24
CA GLU A 116 -22.29 -15.57 -5.71
C GLU A 116 -21.94 -15.92 -4.25
N ASN A 117 -20.65 -15.96 -3.91
CA ASN A 117 -20.19 -16.24 -2.56
C ASN A 117 -20.64 -15.16 -1.57
N ILE A 118 -20.35 -13.89 -1.88
CA ILE A 118 -20.81 -12.75 -1.07
C ILE A 118 -22.34 -12.74 -1.00
N GLY A 119 -23.03 -13.05 -2.11
CA GLY A 119 -24.48 -13.19 -2.12
C GLY A 119 -24.99 -14.23 -1.11
N LYS A 120 -24.39 -15.42 -1.05
CA LYS A 120 -24.73 -16.48 -0.08
C LYS A 120 -24.45 -16.05 1.37
N ILE A 121 -23.33 -15.37 1.63
CA ILE A 121 -23.01 -14.84 2.95
C ILE A 121 -24.07 -13.83 3.38
N LEU A 122 -24.43 -12.86 2.53
CA LEU A 122 -25.45 -11.85 2.82
C LEU A 122 -26.84 -12.44 3.06
N GLN A 123 -27.22 -13.52 2.37
CA GLN A 123 -28.45 -14.25 2.69
C GLN A 123 -28.40 -14.84 4.11
N THR A 124 -27.26 -15.41 4.51
CA THR A 124 -27.08 -15.94 5.87
C THR A 124 -27.11 -14.83 6.93
N VAL A 125 -26.51 -13.67 6.64
CA VAL A 125 -26.60 -12.46 7.47
C VAL A 125 -28.07 -12.05 7.64
N LYS A 126 -28.84 -12.02 6.55
CA LYS A 126 -30.28 -11.69 6.56
C LYS A 126 -31.06 -12.61 7.48
N PHE A 127 -30.92 -13.93 7.32
CA PHE A 127 -31.62 -14.90 8.16
C PHE A 127 -31.24 -14.80 9.63
N THR A 128 -29.94 -14.67 9.92
CA THR A 128 -29.47 -14.60 11.31
C THR A 128 -29.90 -13.30 12.00
N HIS A 129 -29.95 -12.18 11.26
CA HIS A 129 -30.49 -10.92 11.77
C HIS A 129 -32.00 -11.03 12.08
N GLN A 130 -32.78 -11.67 11.20
CA GLN A 130 -34.21 -11.90 11.44
C GLN A 130 -34.44 -12.77 12.68
N GLU A 131 -33.65 -13.83 12.84
CA GLU A 131 -33.66 -14.70 14.03
C GLU A 131 -33.36 -13.89 15.31
N LEU A 132 -32.29 -13.09 15.31
CA LEU A 132 -31.91 -12.23 16.44
C LEU A 132 -33.00 -11.20 16.76
N SER A 133 -33.60 -10.59 15.73
CA SER A 133 -34.69 -9.63 15.89
C SER A 133 -35.91 -10.26 16.55
N TYR A 134 -36.33 -11.43 16.08
CA TYR A 134 -37.43 -12.18 16.67
C TYR A 134 -37.17 -12.57 18.13
N GLN A 135 -35.97 -13.10 18.43
CA GLN A 135 -35.59 -13.49 19.79
C GLN A 135 -35.57 -12.28 20.74
N SER A 136 -34.99 -11.16 20.32
CA SER A 136 -34.93 -9.95 21.14
C SER A 136 -36.31 -9.35 21.42
N GLY A 137 -37.23 -9.40 20.44
CA GLY A 137 -38.62 -8.99 20.61
C GLY A 137 -39.37 -9.89 21.58
N THR A 138 -39.15 -11.21 21.51
CA THR A 138 -39.75 -12.19 22.42
C THR A 138 -39.31 -11.93 23.86
N ILE A 139 -38.00 -11.76 24.09
CA ILE A 139 -37.46 -11.48 25.44
C ILE A 139 -38.00 -10.15 25.98
N PHE A 140 -38.11 -9.12 25.14
CA PHE A 140 -38.69 -7.85 25.54
C PHE A 140 -40.16 -7.95 25.96
N GLY A 141 -40.94 -8.84 25.34
CA GLY A 141 -42.32 -9.11 25.75
C GLY A 141 -42.42 -9.72 27.16
N LEU A 142 -41.44 -10.55 27.54
CA LEU A 142 -41.42 -11.28 28.82
C LEU A 142 -40.92 -10.44 30.00
N LYS A 143 -40.43 -9.21 29.77
CA LYS A 143 -39.72 -8.40 30.78
C LYS A 143 -40.53 -8.05 32.03
N ASN A 144 -41.85 -8.13 31.97
CA ASN A 144 -42.76 -7.85 33.09
C ASN A 144 -43.38 -9.13 33.68
N GLU A 145 -43.16 -10.30 33.05
CA GLU A 145 -43.85 -11.55 33.36
C GLU A 145 -42.91 -12.61 33.96
N GLN A 146 -41.60 -12.53 33.71
CA GLN A 146 -40.61 -13.50 34.18
C GLN A 146 -39.58 -12.88 35.14
N SER A 147 -38.90 -13.73 35.92
CA SER A 147 -37.79 -13.31 36.77
C SER A 147 -36.58 -12.89 35.91
N ALA A 148 -35.76 -12.00 36.46
CA ALA A 148 -34.52 -11.56 35.82
C ALA A 148 -33.57 -12.72 35.48
N GLU A 149 -33.50 -13.73 36.36
CA GLU A 149 -32.67 -14.93 36.18
C GLU A 149 -33.09 -15.76 34.95
N SER A 150 -34.40 -15.96 34.73
CA SER A 150 -34.90 -16.67 33.54
C SER A 150 -34.70 -15.88 32.25
N ILE A 151 -34.80 -14.55 32.31
CA ILE A 151 -34.53 -13.67 31.17
C ILE A 151 -33.03 -13.69 30.81
N GLN A 152 -32.15 -13.69 31.81
CA GLN A 152 -30.70 -13.78 31.64
C GLN A 152 -30.31 -15.11 30.98
N GLU A 153 -30.90 -16.24 31.41
CA GLU A 153 -30.66 -17.53 30.77
C GLU A 153 -31.08 -17.54 29.29
N LEU A 154 -32.24 -16.95 28.95
CA LEU A 154 -32.70 -16.82 27.55
C LEU A 154 -31.79 -15.91 26.73
N PHE A 155 -31.25 -14.85 27.34
CA PHE A 155 -30.26 -13.99 26.70
C PHE A 155 -28.98 -14.77 26.38
N ASP A 156 -28.41 -15.46 27.37
CA ASP A 156 -27.15 -16.20 27.21
C ASP A 156 -27.29 -17.37 26.22
N THR A 157 -28.39 -18.11 26.26
CA THR A 157 -28.60 -19.30 25.43
C THR A 157 -29.18 -19.02 24.04
N ARG A 158 -29.74 -17.84 23.78
CA ARG A 158 -30.34 -17.50 22.46
C ARG A 158 -29.72 -16.27 21.84
N ILE A 159 -29.78 -15.12 22.53
CA ILE A 159 -29.33 -13.84 21.98
C ILE A 159 -27.84 -13.89 21.69
N THR A 160 -27.03 -14.32 22.66
CA THR A 160 -25.57 -14.38 22.51
C THR A 160 -25.15 -15.31 21.36
N ILE A 161 -25.83 -16.44 21.19
CA ILE A 161 -25.54 -17.40 20.12
C ILE A 161 -25.87 -16.81 18.74
N SER A 162 -27.10 -16.29 18.57
CA SER A 162 -27.53 -15.68 17.30
C SER A 162 -26.71 -14.45 16.95
N PHE A 163 -26.35 -13.64 17.95
CA PHE A 163 -25.47 -12.50 17.80
C PHE A 163 -24.09 -12.92 17.31
N ASN A 164 -23.45 -13.89 17.96
CA ASN A 164 -22.11 -14.34 17.58
C ASN A 164 -22.11 -14.89 16.15
N ARG A 165 -23.12 -15.70 15.79
CA ARG A 165 -23.31 -16.16 14.41
C ARG A 165 -23.42 -15.00 13.42
N LEU A 166 -24.19 -13.97 13.75
CA LEU A 166 -24.38 -12.80 12.89
C LEU A 166 -23.07 -12.02 12.69
N ILE A 167 -22.34 -11.74 13.77
CA ILE A 167 -21.05 -11.04 13.70
C ILE A 167 -20.05 -11.86 12.89
N THR A 168 -19.95 -13.18 13.13
CA THR A 168 -19.08 -14.05 12.34
C THR A 168 -19.40 -13.96 10.85
N LYS A 169 -20.68 -13.98 10.44
CA LYS A 169 -21.05 -13.85 9.02
C LYS A 169 -20.78 -12.46 8.43
N LEU A 170 -20.85 -11.41 9.23
CA LEU A 170 -20.46 -10.06 8.78
C LEU A 170 -18.93 -9.96 8.59
N GLU A 171 -18.13 -10.54 9.48
CA GLU A 171 -16.66 -10.59 9.32
C GLU A 171 -16.25 -11.48 8.13
N GLU A 172 -16.88 -12.65 7.96
CA GLU A 172 -16.69 -13.49 6.76
C GLU A 172 -17.01 -12.72 5.47
N CYS A 173 -18.03 -11.84 5.47
CA CYS A 173 -18.35 -11.01 4.33
C CYS A 173 -17.22 -10.00 4.00
N LYS A 174 -16.57 -9.43 5.02
CA LYS A 174 -15.41 -8.53 4.84
C LYS A 174 -14.21 -9.30 4.28
N GLU A 175 -13.92 -10.47 4.83
CA GLU A 175 -12.83 -11.32 4.35
C GLU A 175 -13.05 -11.75 2.90
N ALA A 176 -14.27 -12.15 2.55
CA ALA A 176 -14.63 -12.51 1.17
C ALA A 176 -14.44 -11.33 0.20
N LEU A 177 -14.84 -10.11 0.58
CA LEU A 177 -14.63 -8.90 -0.24
C LEU A 177 -13.15 -8.62 -0.51
N LEU A 178 -12.30 -8.73 0.52
CA LEU A 178 -10.85 -8.51 0.39
C LEU A 178 -10.17 -9.60 -0.43
N PHE A 179 -10.59 -10.85 -0.26
CA PHE A 179 -10.02 -12.00 -0.96
C PHE A 179 -10.34 -11.94 -2.46
N GLU A 180 -11.61 -11.72 -2.83
CA GLU A 180 -12.01 -11.64 -4.23
C GLU A 180 -11.34 -10.47 -4.97
N LEU A 181 -11.18 -9.31 -4.32
CA LEU A 181 -10.47 -8.18 -4.92
C LEU A 181 -9.02 -8.57 -5.27
N LYS A 182 -8.30 -9.20 -4.33
CA LYS A 182 -6.91 -9.64 -4.57
C LYS A 182 -6.82 -10.67 -5.70
N GLU A 183 -7.79 -11.57 -5.79
CA GLU A 183 -7.85 -12.60 -6.83
C GLU A 183 -8.19 -12.03 -8.22
N ASP A 184 -8.95 -10.94 -8.29
CA ASP A 184 -9.33 -10.29 -9.56
C ASP A 184 -8.33 -9.24 -10.03
N GLN A 185 -7.60 -8.62 -9.10
CA GLN A 185 -6.63 -7.57 -9.41
C GLN A 185 -5.52 -8.09 -10.33
N ARG A 186 -5.17 -7.26 -11.31
CA ARG A 186 -4.08 -7.56 -12.25
C ARG A 186 -3.20 -6.34 -12.41
N ILE A 187 -1.95 -6.61 -12.79
CA ILE A 187 -1.00 -5.58 -13.22
C ILE A 187 -0.93 -5.69 -14.74
N LEU A 188 -1.38 -4.66 -15.46
CA LEU A 188 -1.12 -4.52 -16.89
C LEU A 188 0.28 -3.92 -17.05
N VAL A 189 1.18 -4.64 -17.70
CA VAL A 189 2.48 -4.10 -18.10
C VAL A 189 2.25 -3.33 -19.39
N ILE A 190 2.47 -2.02 -19.33
CA ILE A 190 2.35 -1.13 -20.49
C ILE A 190 3.72 -0.59 -20.89
N ASP A 191 3.99 -0.56 -22.20
CA ASP A 191 5.16 0.11 -22.76
C ASP A 191 4.87 1.59 -22.99
N LEU A 192 5.74 2.44 -22.47
CA LEU A 192 5.72 3.88 -22.63
C LEU A 192 7.08 4.35 -23.13
N ASN A 193 7.25 4.39 -24.45
CA ASN A 193 8.50 4.78 -25.11
C ASN A 193 9.72 3.98 -24.62
N ASN A 194 9.67 2.64 -24.72
CA ASN A 194 10.72 1.69 -24.28
C ASN A 194 10.88 1.56 -22.75
N GLN A 195 9.94 2.06 -21.96
CA GLN A 195 9.89 1.80 -20.53
C GLN A 195 8.59 1.10 -20.16
N SER A 196 8.73 -0.12 -19.64
CA SER A 196 7.61 -0.85 -19.07
C SER A 196 7.19 -0.25 -17.73
N ILE A 197 5.88 -0.01 -17.57
CA ILE A 197 5.25 0.37 -16.30
C ILE A 197 4.14 -0.63 -15.99
N GLY A 198 4.06 -1.05 -14.73
CA GLY A 198 2.97 -1.89 -14.25
C GLY A 198 1.80 -1.03 -13.79
N ILE A 199 0.60 -1.35 -14.27
CA ILE A 199 -0.63 -0.66 -13.96
C ILE A 199 -1.58 -1.59 -13.22
N MET A 200 -1.75 -1.34 -11.93
CA MET A 200 -2.70 -2.06 -11.09
C MET A 200 -4.13 -1.66 -11.43
N VAL A 201 -4.97 -2.65 -11.75
CA VAL A 201 -6.40 -2.49 -12.01
C VAL A 201 -7.21 -3.48 -11.18
N ASP A 202 -8.48 -3.18 -10.92
CA ASP A 202 -9.29 -4.02 -10.03
C ASP A 202 -9.70 -5.34 -10.68
N ARG A 203 -10.03 -5.33 -11.98
CA ARG A 203 -10.50 -6.53 -12.69
C ARG A 203 -10.33 -6.39 -14.20
N MET A 204 -9.80 -7.42 -14.85
CA MET A 204 -9.80 -7.50 -16.32
C MET A 204 -11.20 -7.84 -16.86
N GLN A 205 -11.60 -7.22 -17.97
CA GLN A 205 -12.85 -7.53 -18.66
C GLN A 205 -12.58 -8.45 -19.84
N GLN A 206 -12.18 -7.89 -20.99
CA GLN A 206 -11.96 -8.64 -22.22
C GLN A 206 -11.09 -7.86 -23.21
N VAL A 207 -10.57 -8.55 -24.22
CA VAL A 207 -9.96 -7.91 -25.38
C VAL A 207 -11.01 -7.77 -26.47
N ILE A 208 -11.27 -6.55 -26.91
CA ILE A 208 -12.31 -6.26 -27.90
C ILE A 208 -11.75 -5.56 -29.14
N ARG A 209 -12.39 -5.77 -30.28
CA ARG A 209 -12.13 -5.01 -31.50
C ARG A 209 -13.20 -3.93 -31.63
N VAL A 210 -12.77 -2.68 -31.58
CA VAL A 210 -13.64 -1.51 -31.71
C VAL A 210 -13.33 -0.82 -33.05
N PRO A 211 -14.33 -0.65 -33.92
CA PRO A 211 -14.24 0.23 -35.08
C PRO A 211 -14.04 1.70 -34.67
N GLU A 212 -13.19 2.44 -35.38
CA GLU A 212 -12.87 3.84 -35.06
C GLU A 212 -14.10 4.75 -35.02
N ASN A 213 -15.12 4.47 -35.83
CA ASN A 213 -16.37 5.24 -35.86
C ASN A 213 -17.24 5.09 -34.60
N LEU A 214 -16.90 4.19 -33.67
CA LEU A 214 -17.54 4.06 -32.36
C LEU A 214 -16.77 4.79 -31.24
N ILE A 215 -15.67 5.45 -31.59
CA ILE A 215 -14.83 6.21 -30.67
C ILE A 215 -15.20 7.69 -30.81
N ASP A 216 -15.88 8.21 -29.81
CA ASP A 216 -16.16 9.65 -29.70
C ASP A 216 -15.04 10.37 -28.95
N PRO A 217 -14.81 11.66 -29.22
CA PRO A 217 -13.90 12.46 -28.41
C PRO A 217 -14.40 12.56 -26.95
N PRO A 218 -13.52 12.79 -25.97
CA PRO A 218 -13.92 12.97 -24.57
C PRO A 218 -14.97 14.10 -24.44
N PRO A 219 -16.08 13.89 -23.70
CA PRO A 219 -17.10 14.90 -23.46
C PRO A 219 -16.52 16.18 -22.85
N GLY A 220 -16.94 17.34 -23.35
CA GLY A 220 -16.45 18.64 -22.87
C GLY A 220 -16.76 18.96 -21.39
N ILE A 221 -17.71 18.23 -20.78
CA ILE A 221 -18.22 18.42 -19.41
C ILE A 221 -17.42 17.60 -18.37
N ILE A 222 -16.50 16.73 -18.79
CA ILE A 222 -15.61 16.05 -17.82
C ILE A 222 -14.76 17.14 -17.14
N HIS A 223 -15.02 17.37 -15.86
CA HIS A 223 -14.29 18.35 -15.03
C HIS A 223 -13.10 17.67 -14.34
N GLY A 224 -11.96 18.36 -14.24
CA GLY A 224 -10.76 17.94 -13.50
C GLY A 224 -9.76 17.07 -14.28
N ASP A 225 -8.74 16.55 -13.58
CA ASP A 225 -7.60 15.76 -14.09
C ASP A 225 -7.99 14.59 -15.01
N LYS A 226 -9.23 14.08 -14.91
CA LYS A 226 -9.74 12.97 -15.75
C LYS A 226 -9.92 13.33 -17.22
N LYS A 227 -10.21 14.58 -17.58
CA LYS A 227 -10.40 14.96 -19.00
C LYS A 227 -9.10 14.90 -19.79
N ASP A 228 -8.01 15.29 -19.14
CA ASP A 228 -6.71 15.42 -19.78
C ASP A 228 -6.08 14.05 -20.06
N ASN A 229 -6.49 13.01 -19.35
CA ASN A 229 -5.93 11.66 -19.45
C ASN A 229 -6.72 10.71 -20.38
N LEU A 230 -7.70 11.21 -21.15
CA LEU A 230 -8.53 10.39 -22.01
C LEU A 230 -8.30 10.69 -23.49
N GLN A 231 -8.14 9.63 -24.29
CA GLN A 231 -8.07 9.72 -25.75
C GLN A 231 -9.47 9.82 -26.36
N GLY A 232 -10.47 9.16 -25.75
CA GLY A 232 -11.83 9.08 -26.28
C GLY A 232 -12.75 8.22 -25.42
N ILE A 233 -13.99 8.08 -25.87
CA ILE A 233 -14.98 7.19 -25.28
C ILE A 233 -15.52 6.25 -26.36
N VAL A 234 -15.44 4.95 -26.11
CA VAL A 234 -16.13 3.95 -26.93
C VAL A 234 -17.56 3.80 -26.46
N LYS A 235 -18.51 3.87 -27.40
CA LYS A 235 -19.93 3.57 -27.14
C LYS A 235 -20.31 2.22 -27.75
N LEU A 236 -20.58 1.24 -26.91
CA LEU A 236 -21.06 -0.09 -27.30
C LEU A 236 -22.51 -0.29 -26.85
N ASP A 237 -23.15 -1.34 -27.37
CA ASP A 237 -24.50 -1.77 -26.97
C ASP A 237 -25.55 -0.64 -27.06
N SER A 238 -25.50 0.12 -28.15
CA SER A 238 -26.33 1.31 -28.37
C SER A 238 -26.18 2.40 -27.30
N GLY A 239 -24.99 2.50 -26.68
CA GLY A 239 -24.65 3.50 -25.67
C GLY A 239 -24.85 3.05 -24.22
N ASN A 240 -25.33 1.82 -23.99
CA ASN A 240 -25.49 1.29 -22.63
C ASN A 240 -24.16 0.90 -21.97
N ARG A 241 -23.12 0.67 -22.79
CA ARG A 241 -21.78 0.35 -22.31
C ARG A 241 -20.80 1.40 -22.85
N LEU A 242 -20.14 2.09 -21.92
CA LEU A 242 -19.15 3.11 -22.20
C LEU A 242 -17.78 2.62 -21.74
N ILE A 243 -16.78 2.75 -22.60
CA ILE A 243 -15.39 2.43 -22.26
C ILE A 243 -14.59 3.72 -22.40
N LEU A 244 -13.96 4.14 -21.31
CA LEU A 244 -13.09 5.31 -21.26
C LEU A 244 -11.70 4.92 -21.76
N LEU A 245 -11.29 5.45 -22.92
CA LEU A 245 -9.96 5.17 -23.48
C LEU A 245 -8.94 6.07 -22.80
N ILE A 246 -7.99 5.46 -22.11
CA ILE A 246 -6.91 6.20 -21.45
C ILE A 246 -5.88 6.60 -22.51
N ASP A 247 -5.47 7.86 -22.48
CA ASP A 247 -4.31 8.34 -23.22
C ASP A 247 -3.07 8.11 -22.36
N GLU A 248 -2.27 7.10 -22.73
CA GLU A 248 -1.16 6.64 -21.90
C GLU A 248 -0.07 7.71 -21.75
N LEU A 249 0.14 8.52 -22.79
CA LEU A 249 1.15 9.57 -22.79
C LEU A 249 0.77 10.76 -21.92
N ARG A 250 -0.53 11.04 -21.77
CA ARG A 250 -1.03 12.10 -20.90
C ARG A 250 -1.25 11.65 -19.47
N LEU A 251 -1.52 10.36 -19.27
CA LEU A 251 -1.75 9.77 -17.95
C LEU A 251 -0.56 9.95 -16.99
N PHE A 252 0.66 9.96 -17.54
CA PHE A 252 1.88 10.22 -16.80
C PHE A 252 2.33 11.65 -17.11
N SER A 253 2.47 12.48 -16.07
CA SER A 253 2.74 13.92 -16.20
C SER A 253 3.97 14.22 -17.06
N GLU A 254 4.03 15.43 -17.62
CA GLU A 254 5.25 15.91 -18.31
C GLU A 254 6.49 15.78 -17.42
N ASP A 255 6.39 15.86 -16.09
CA ASP A 255 7.53 15.66 -15.18
C ASP A 255 8.03 14.21 -15.15
N ILE A 256 7.11 13.23 -15.19
CA ILE A 256 7.46 11.82 -15.36
C ILE A 256 8.11 11.66 -16.73
N MET A 257 7.45 12.09 -17.80
CA MET A 257 7.90 11.92 -19.19
C MET A 257 9.20 12.68 -19.54
N ASN A 258 9.45 13.85 -18.93
CA ASN A 258 10.67 14.64 -19.11
C ASN A 258 11.85 14.05 -18.36
N SER A 259 11.58 13.34 -17.27
CA SER A 259 12.59 12.48 -16.67
C SER A 259 12.86 11.33 -17.64
N LEU A 260 11.83 10.64 -18.15
CA LEU A 260 11.99 9.45 -19.01
C LEU A 260 12.87 9.71 -20.25
N LYS A 261 12.77 10.90 -20.83
CA LYS A 261 13.60 11.33 -21.98
C LYS A 261 15.08 11.59 -21.67
N LYS A 262 15.45 11.83 -20.41
CA LYS A 262 16.86 12.07 -20.01
C LYS A 262 17.67 10.78 -20.02
N MET A 263 17.05 9.63 -19.74
CA MET A 263 17.73 8.33 -19.76
C MET A 263 18.16 7.91 -21.18
N ASP A 264 17.38 8.20 -22.22
CA ASP A 264 17.74 7.89 -23.62
C ASP A 264 19.01 8.64 -24.09
N SER A 265 19.32 9.79 -23.49
CA SER A 265 20.49 10.60 -23.88
C SER A 265 21.81 10.13 -23.28
N VAL A 266 21.80 9.23 -22.29
CA VAL A 266 23.02 8.69 -21.66
C VAL A 266 23.46 7.36 -22.31
N ASN A 267 22.56 6.65 -22.98
CA ASN A 267 22.85 5.35 -23.60
C ASN A 267 23.46 5.43 -25.01
N ASN A 268 23.84 6.61 -25.51
CA ASN A 268 24.51 6.78 -26.80
C ASN A 268 25.94 7.32 -26.65
N THR A 269 26.83 6.50 -26.09
CA THR A 269 28.26 6.58 -26.41
C THR A 269 28.84 5.18 -26.61
N ASN A 270 28.88 4.79 -27.89
CA ASN A 270 29.84 3.91 -28.57
C ASN A 270 30.30 2.63 -27.83
N GLU A 271 29.64 1.53 -28.18
CA GLU A 271 30.19 0.17 -28.06
C GLU A 271 31.34 -0.02 -29.07
N GLU A 272 32.59 0.03 -28.59
CA GLU A 272 33.70 -0.68 -29.23
C GLU A 272 34.05 -1.90 -28.38
N GLU A 273 33.83 -3.09 -28.97
CA GLU A 273 34.11 -4.40 -28.38
C GLU A 273 35.57 -4.49 -27.92
N LYS A 274 35.79 -4.58 -26.59
CA LYS A 274 37.02 -5.11 -26.02
C LYS A 274 36.78 -6.49 -25.45
N VAL A 275 37.42 -7.48 -26.06
CA VAL A 275 37.60 -8.82 -25.51
C VAL A 275 38.39 -8.70 -24.19
N VAL A 276 37.76 -8.96 -23.05
CA VAL A 276 38.40 -8.97 -21.73
C VAL A 276 38.52 -10.41 -21.24
N GLY A 277 39.76 -10.84 -20.99
CA GLY A 277 40.09 -12.12 -20.37
C GLY A 277 39.67 -12.20 -18.90
N GLU A 278 39.50 -13.42 -18.42
CA GLU A 278 38.87 -13.84 -17.16
C GLU A 278 39.53 -13.39 -15.83
N GLU A 279 40.36 -12.34 -15.81
CA GLU A 279 41.11 -11.92 -14.60
C GLU A 279 40.65 -10.58 -13.95
N ASN A 280 39.49 -10.01 -14.32
CA ASN A 280 39.03 -8.71 -13.78
C ASN A 280 37.67 -8.71 -13.02
N LEU A 281 37.04 -9.86 -12.80
CA LEU A 281 35.68 -9.93 -12.21
C LEU A 281 35.59 -9.47 -10.73
N ASP A 282 36.70 -9.48 -9.97
CA ASP A 282 36.69 -9.13 -8.54
C ASP A 282 36.65 -7.60 -8.25
N ARG A 283 36.82 -6.73 -9.25
CA ARG A 283 36.86 -5.27 -9.04
C ARG A 283 35.52 -4.55 -9.22
N ASP A 284 34.48 -5.25 -9.66
CA ASP A 284 33.16 -4.65 -9.94
C ASP A 284 32.05 -5.12 -8.98
N GLU A 285 32.42 -5.87 -7.93
CA GLU A 285 31.52 -6.27 -6.85
C GLU A 285 31.58 -5.26 -5.69
N GLY A 286 30.44 -4.70 -5.31
CA GLY A 286 30.26 -3.94 -4.07
C GLY A 286 29.81 -4.84 -2.91
N GLN A 287 30.11 -4.41 -1.68
CA GLN A 287 29.59 -5.05 -0.48
C GLN A 287 28.53 -4.14 0.17
N LEU A 288 27.37 -4.71 0.49
CA LEU A 288 26.28 -4.00 1.15
C LEU A 288 26.05 -4.56 2.55
N VAL A 289 25.97 -3.67 3.53
CA VAL A 289 25.34 -3.95 4.82
C VAL A 289 23.83 -3.85 4.61
N THR A 290 23.14 -4.98 4.73
CA THR A 290 21.68 -5.04 4.55
C THR A 290 20.97 -4.97 5.89
N PHE A 291 19.84 -4.29 5.94
CA PHE A 291 19.05 -4.10 7.15
C PHE A 291 17.57 -3.94 6.81
N ARG A 292 16.72 -4.03 7.83
CA ARG A 292 15.27 -3.94 7.68
C ARG A 292 14.70 -2.67 8.28
N LEU A 293 13.69 -2.14 7.60
CA LEU A 293 12.74 -1.15 8.12
C LEU A 293 11.34 -1.64 7.76
N GLY A 294 10.57 -2.07 8.76
CA GLY A 294 9.29 -2.72 8.57
C GLY A 294 9.41 -4.02 7.76
N LYS A 295 8.72 -4.07 6.62
CA LYS A 295 8.67 -5.24 5.73
C LYS A 295 9.71 -5.20 4.62
N GLU A 296 10.36 -4.05 4.45
CA GLU A 296 11.28 -3.78 3.36
C GLU A 296 12.73 -3.90 3.81
N GLU A 297 13.60 -4.11 2.84
CA GLU A 297 15.02 -4.33 3.03
C GLU A 297 15.82 -3.24 2.31
N PHE A 298 16.78 -2.70 3.05
CA PHE A 298 17.63 -1.60 2.63
C PHE A 298 19.09 -2.02 2.68
N GLY A 299 19.92 -1.31 1.95
CA GLY A 299 21.37 -1.52 1.90
C GLY A 299 22.11 -0.20 1.99
N ILE A 300 23.26 -0.22 2.66
CA ILE A 300 24.28 0.83 2.58
C ILE A 300 25.58 0.15 2.16
N PHE A 301 26.37 0.77 1.29
CA PHE A 301 27.68 0.26 0.94
C PHE A 301 28.55 0.15 2.19
N ILE A 302 29.25 -0.97 2.34
CA ILE A 302 30.07 -1.22 3.54
C ILE A 302 31.14 -0.14 3.73
N GLU A 303 31.57 0.50 2.64
CA GLU A 303 32.53 1.61 2.61
C GLU A 303 32.01 2.84 3.38
N ASP A 304 30.68 3.04 3.42
CA ASP A 304 30.01 4.13 4.14
C ASP A 304 29.67 3.76 5.60
N VAL A 305 29.90 2.50 6.01
CA VAL A 305 29.59 2.00 7.36
C VAL A 305 30.86 1.90 8.20
N ARG A 306 30.89 2.65 9.31
CA ARG A 306 31.99 2.58 10.29
C ARG A 306 31.88 1.38 11.20
N GLU A 307 30.72 1.21 11.85
CA GLU A 307 30.43 0.09 12.74
C GLU A 307 28.92 -0.08 12.94
N ILE A 308 28.53 -1.23 13.50
CA ILE A 308 27.14 -1.56 13.81
C ILE A 308 27.05 -1.91 15.28
N ASN A 309 26.21 -1.19 16.01
CA ASN A 309 26.07 -1.31 17.45
C ASN A 309 24.65 -1.73 17.82
N ARG A 310 24.50 -2.29 19.02
CA ARG A 310 23.17 -2.37 19.64
C ARG A 310 22.74 -0.97 20.04
N LEU A 311 21.45 -0.70 19.94
CA LEU A 311 20.92 0.57 20.42
C LEU A 311 21.00 0.61 21.97
N THR A 312 21.74 1.56 22.51
CA THR A 312 21.89 1.75 23.96
C THR A 312 21.88 3.24 24.29
N GLY A 313 21.00 3.64 25.22
CA GLY A 313 20.99 4.97 25.82
C GLY A 313 20.91 6.14 24.83
N ILE A 314 19.70 6.60 24.54
CA ILE A 314 19.46 7.86 23.82
C ILE A 314 19.01 8.92 24.82
N THR A 315 19.64 10.08 24.73
CA THR A 315 19.17 11.30 25.42
C THR A 315 18.41 12.14 24.41
N ALA A 316 17.11 12.29 24.63
CA ALA A 316 16.26 13.11 23.77
C ALA A 316 16.70 14.57 23.78
N VAL A 317 16.67 15.21 22.61
CA VAL A 317 17.07 16.60 22.43
C VAL A 317 15.81 17.45 22.18
N PRO A 318 15.53 18.48 23.01
CA PRO A 318 14.39 19.35 22.78
C PRO A 318 14.45 20.06 21.43
N ASN A 319 13.30 20.24 20.78
CA ASN A 319 13.15 20.92 19.49
C ASN A 319 13.94 20.30 18.32
N ALA A 320 14.51 19.10 18.49
CA ALA A 320 15.10 18.37 17.40
C ALA A 320 14.03 17.97 16.36
N PRO A 321 14.39 17.82 15.08
CA PRO A 321 13.49 17.29 14.07
C PRO A 321 12.92 15.93 14.49
N SER A 322 11.69 15.62 14.09
CA SER A 322 10.98 14.42 14.56
C SER A 322 11.66 13.09 14.23
N PHE A 323 12.52 13.07 13.21
CA PHE A 323 13.32 11.90 12.83
C PHE A 323 14.62 11.76 13.64
N VAL A 324 14.98 12.75 14.45
CA VAL A 324 16.12 12.69 15.38
C VAL A 324 15.60 12.21 16.73
N GLU A 325 15.96 10.98 17.09
CA GLU A 325 15.56 10.41 18.39
C GLU A 325 16.29 11.12 19.55
N GLY A 326 17.49 11.63 19.26
CA GLY A 326 18.29 12.42 20.19
C GLY A 326 19.78 12.26 19.92
N ILE A 327 20.55 12.20 20.99
CA ILE A 327 22.00 11.95 20.96
C ILE A 327 22.33 10.67 21.73
N MET A 328 23.41 10.01 21.34
CA MET A 328 23.94 8.83 22.01
C MET A 328 25.46 8.94 22.20
N ASN A 329 25.98 8.24 23.21
CA ASN A 329 27.42 8.19 23.46
C ASN A 329 28.04 6.98 22.76
N LEU A 330 28.94 7.24 21.81
CA LEU A 330 29.76 6.25 21.13
C LEU A 330 31.22 6.39 21.57
N ARG A 331 31.65 5.53 22.51
CA ARG A 331 33.03 5.47 23.04
C ARG A 331 33.56 6.83 23.55
N GLY A 332 32.71 7.61 24.19
CA GLY A 332 33.04 8.94 24.71
C GLY A 332 32.66 10.09 23.78
N ASN A 333 32.32 9.81 22.51
CA ASN A 333 31.88 10.82 21.56
C ASN A 333 30.36 10.90 21.54
N VAL A 334 29.82 12.11 21.66
CA VAL A 334 28.39 12.36 21.52
C VAL A 334 28.06 12.46 20.04
N ILE A 335 27.16 11.60 19.56
CA ILE A 335 26.72 11.59 18.16
C ILE A 335 25.19 11.65 18.08
N PRO A 336 24.63 12.26 17.02
CA PRO A 336 23.20 12.23 16.79
C PRO A 336 22.71 10.81 16.43
N ALA A 337 21.51 10.48 16.88
CA ALA A 337 20.81 9.25 16.58
C ALA A 337 19.54 9.56 15.76
N VAL A 338 19.53 9.13 14.50
CA VAL A 338 18.46 9.34 13.52
C VAL A 338 17.64 8.06 13.37
N ASP A 339 16.33 8.12 13.61
CA ASP A 339 15.41 7.02 13.36
C ASP A 339 14.99 6.99 11.89
N LEU A 340 15.43 5.95 11.15
CA LEU A 340 15.14 5.83 9.73
C LEU A 340 13.67 5.52 9.44
N ARG A 341 12.92 4.91 10.37
CA ARG A 341 11.47 4.72 10.18
C ARG A 341 10.78 6.07 10.19
N LYS A 342 11.09 6.90 11.19
CA LYS A 342 10.55 8.27 11.29
C LYS A 342 11.00 9.13 10.12
N ARG A 343 12.24 8.96 9.67
CA ARG A 343 12.77 9.68 8.49
C ARG A 343 11.95 9.38 7.23
N PHE A 344 11.61 8.12 7.01
CA PHE A 344 10.92 7.64 5.82
C PHE A 344 9.39 7.53 6.00
N GLY A 345 8.84 8.18 7.02
CA GLY A 345 7.40 8.19 7.28
C GLY A 345 6.76 6.84 7.62
N LEU A 346 7.56 5.84 7.99
CA LEU A 346 7.10 4.50 8.37
C LEU A 346 6.51 4.49 9.79
N GLU A 347 5.60 3.55 10.06
CA GLU A 347 5.00 3.37 11.38
C GLU A 347 6.10 3.16 12.45
N SER A 348 6.11 4.02 13.46
CA SER A 348 7.06 3.95 14.57
C SER A 348 6.77 2.73 15.45
N ILE A 349 7.80 1.97 15.78
CA ILE A 349 7.70 0.82 16.70
C ILE A 349 8.56 1.07 17.94
N GLN A 350 8.21 0.43 19.05
CA GLN A 350 9.08 0.42 20.22
C GLN A 350 10.37 -0.35 19.89
N HIS A 351 11.52 0.23 20.20
CA HIS A 351 12.81 -0.42 19.98
C HIS A 351 12.90 -1.72 20.78
N GLY A 352 13.38 -2.78 20.13
CA GLY A 352 13.49 -4.13 20.70
C GLY A 352 14.94 -4.63 20.69
N GLU A 353 15.14 -5.89 21.10
CA GLU A 353 16.48 -6.51 21.16
C GLU A 353 17.17 -6.63 19.79
N SER A 354 16.39 -6.66 18.71
CA SER A 354 16.90 -6.71 17.33
C SER A 354 17.37 -5.35 16.83
N THR A 355 16.95 -4.24 17.44
CA THR A 355 17.25 -2.88 17.00
C THR A 355 18.75 -2.64 17.00
N ARG A 356 19.25 -2.06 15.91
CA ARG A 356 20.66 -1.73 15.72
C ARG A 356 20.82 -0.26 15.38
N VAL A 357 22.02 0.25 15.60
CA VAL A 357 22.45 1.56 15.12
C VAL A 357 23.62 1.33 14.17
N ILE A 358 23.45 1.75 12.92
CA ILE A 358 24.50 1.75 11.90
C ILE A 358 25.22 3.09 12.00
N ILE A 359 26.50 3.08 12.32
CA ILE A 359 27.31 4.29 12.43
C ILE A 359 27.88 4.61 11.05
N VAL A 360 27.58 5.80 10.54
CA VAL A 360 28.02 6.30 9.24
C VAL A 360 28.61 7.71 9.39
N ASP A 361 29.26 8.20 8.34
CA ASP A 361 29.59 9.62 8.22
C ASP A 361 28.70 10.30 7.19
N ILE A 362 28.07 11.39 7.60
CA ILE A 362 27.29 12.25 6.70
C ILE A 362 27.98 13.61 6.69
N GLU A 363 28.59 13.98 5.56
CA GLU A 363 29.42 15.20 5.44
C GLU A 363 30.45 15.33 6.60
N GLU A 364 31.24 14.26 6.80
CA GLU A 364 32.28 14.16 7.85
C GLU A 364 31.78 14.13 9.30
N LYS A 365 30.46 14.18 9.54
CA LYS A 365 29.86 14.05 10.86
C LYS A 365 29.39 12.64 11.13
N THR A 366 29.93 12.05 12.20
CA THR A 366 29.54 10.71 12.65
C THR A 366 28.11 10.72 13.16
N THR A 367 27.26 9.91 12.54
CA THR A 367 25.83 9.83 12.80
C THR A 367 25.40 8.38 12.98
N GLY A 368 24.55 8.12 13.97
CA GLY A 368 23.95 6.81 14.18
C GLY A 368 22.59 6.71 13.49
N LEU A 369 22.43 5.75 12.58
CA LEU A 369 21.16 5.44 11.92
C LEU A 369 20.48 4.26 12.62
N ILE A 370 19.34 4.49 13.27
CA ILE A 370 18.56 3.47 13.97
C ILE A 370 17.73 2.67 12.95
N VAL A 371 17.85 1.35 13.02
CA VAL A 371 17.18 0.38 12.12
C VAL A 371 16.56 -0.77 12.92
N ASP A 372 15.57 -1.47 12.35
CA ASP A 372 14.86 -2.55 13.05
C ASP A 372 15.77 -3.73 13.38
N SER A 373 16.58 -4.11 12.39
CA SER A 373 17.57 -5.18 12.48
C SER A 373 18.55 -5.08 11.31
N VAL A 374 19.79 -5.47 11.54
CA VAL A 374 20.75 -5.76 10.45
C VAL A 374 20.59 -7.22 10.06
N SER A 375 20.54 -7.48 8.76
CA SER A 375 20.31 -8.81 8.18
C SER A 375 21.64 -9.49 7.90
N ASP A 376 22.32 -9.12 6.82
CA ASP A 376 23.56 -9.74 6.34
C ASP A 376 24.50 -8.72 5.68
N VAL A 377 25.76 -9.11 5.49
CA VAL A 377 26.67 -8.45 4.53
C VAL A 377 26.66 -9.26 3.25
N ILE A 378 26.19 -8.66 2.15
CA ILE A 378 26.10 -9.34 0.87
C ILE A 378 27.07 -8.73 -0.14
N ARG A 379 27.51 -9.54 -1.10
CA ARG A 379 28.20 -9.06 -2.31
C ARG A 379 27.17 -8.90 -3.43
N ILE A 380 27.29 -7.79 -4.17
CA ILE A 380 26.45 -7.51 -5.32
C ILE A 380 27.32 -6.93 -6.43
N SER A 381 27.19 -7.45 -7.65
CA SER A 381 27.79 -6.82 -8.82
C SER A 381 27.18 -5.43 -9.00
N ARG A 382 28.01 -4.41 -9.25
CA ARG A 382 27.52 -3.05 -9.55
C ARG A 382 26.60 -3.05 -10.78
N SER A 383 26.76 -3.99 -11.70
CA SER A 383 25.87 -4.18 -12.86
C SER A 383 24.44 -4.59 -12.49
N LEU A 384 24.19 -5.09 -11.27
CA LEU A 384 22.86 -5.46 -10.76
C LEU A 384 22.23 -4.35 -9.92
N ILE A 385 22.88 -3.19 -9.86
CA ILE A 385 22.37 -1.99 -9.19
C ILE A 385 21.82 -1.08 -10.28
N GLU A 386 20.50 -1.02 -10.35
CA GLU A 386 19.77 -0.18 -11.30
C GLU A 386 19.47 1.18 -10.66
N SER A 387 19.37 2.23 -11.48
CA SER A 387 18.87 3.52 -11.01
C SER A 387 17.38 3.39 -10.68
N PRO A 388 16.87 4.07 -9.63
CA PRO A 388 15.45 4.04 -9.32
C PRO A 388 14.64 4.61 -10.52
N PRO A 389 13.52 3.98 -10.92
CA PRO A 389 12.68 4.48 -11.99
C PRO A 389 12.21 5.91 -11.71
N GLU A 390 12.10 6.75 -12.74
CA GLU A 390 11.89 8.19 -12.51
C GLU A 390 10.50 8.58 -12.03
N VAL A 391 9.51 7.70 -12.23
CA VAL A 391 8.20 7.80 -11.57
C VAL A 391 8.36 7.88 -10.04
N ILE A 392 9.43 7.28 -9.51
CA ILE A 392 9.82 7.31 -8.11
C ILE A 392 10.74 8.50 -7.84
N SER A 393 11.76 8.72 -8.70
CA SER A 393 12.81 9.73 -8.46
C SER A 393 12.44 11.18 -8.81
N SER A 394 11.28 11.43 -9.43
CA SER A 394 10.82 12.77 -9.86
C SER A 394 10.54 13.76 -8.71
N LYS A 395 10.56 13.31 -7.45
CA LYS A 395 10.45 14.18 -6.27
C LYS A 395 11.79 14.32 -5.54
N VAL A 396 12.11 15.55 -5.13
CA VAL A 396 13.24 15.92 -4.25
C VAL A 396 13.33 15.01 -3.00
N GLU A 397 12.19 14.49 -2.55
CA GLU A 397 12.07 13.63 -1.36
C GLU A 397 12.70 12.24 -1.51
N THR A 398 13.05 11.78 -2.72
CA THR A 398 13.61 10.42 -2.94
C THR A 398 15.11 10.41 -3.29
N GLU A 399 15.78 11.57 -3.17
CA GLU A 399 17.19 11.73 -3.49
C GLU A 399 18.15 10.85 -2.67
N PHE A 400 17.69 10.35 -1.52
CA PHE A 400 18.44 9.44 -0.67
C PHE A 400 18.56 8.02 -1.25
N ILE A 401 17.84 7.68 -2.33
CA ILE A 401 17.96 6.37 -3.00
C ILE A 401 19.10 6.45 -4.02
N GLN A 402 20.20 5.75 -3.74
CA GLN A 402 21.33 5.65 -4.67
C GLN A 402 21.03 4.72 -5.84
N GLY A 403 20.29 3.65 -5.59
CA GLY A 403 20.05 2.59 -6.54
C GLY A 403 19.21 1.47 -5.94
N ILE A 404 18.89 0.49 -6.76
CA ILE A 404 18.07 -0.65 -6.36
C ILE A 404 18.81 -1.90 -6.80
N GLY A 405 19.22 -2.70 -5.81
CA GLY A 405 19.92 -3.95 -6.04
C GLY A 405 18.93 -5.07 -6.37
N ASN A 406 19.08 -5.68 -7.55
CA ASN A 406 18.25 -6.81 -7.97
C ASN A 406 18.91 -8.14 -7.60
N LEU A 407 18.42 -8.79 -6.54
CA LEU A 407 18.85 -10.13 -6.16
C LEU A 407 18.03 -11.18 -6.90
N VAL A 408 18.30 -11.32 -8.20
CA VAL A 408 17.55 -12.18 -9.14
C VAL A 408 17.29 -13.59 -8.61
N LYS A 409 18.30 -14.24 -8.03
CA LYS A 409 18.18 -15.61 -7.48
C LYS A 409 17.19 -15.74 -6.32
N GLN A 410 16.96 -14.64 -5.61
CA GLN A 410 16.11 -14.57 -4.41
C GLN A 410 14.78 -13.87 -4.69
N ASN A 411 14.56 -13.40 -5.94
CA ASN A 411 13.39 -12.66 -6.38
C ASN A 411 12.98 -11.55 -5.40
N ARG A 412 13.95 -10.77 -4.95
CA ARG A 412 13.76 -9.64 -4.02
C ARG A 412 14.69 -8.48 -4.38
N PHE A 413 14.30 -7.28 -3.96
CA PHE A 413 15.08 -6.06 -4.13
C PHE A 413 15.63 -5.54 -2.81
N ILE A 414 16.72 -4.80 -2.91
CA ILE A 414 17.29 -4.04 -1.81
C ILE A 414 17.37 -2.58 -2.25
N ILE A 415 16.74 -1.70 -1.47
CA ILE A 415 16.81 -0.26 -1.71
C ILE A 415 18.16 0.23 -1.16
N ILE A 416 19.05 0.68 -2.03
CA ILE A 416 20.40 1.12 -1.64
C ILE A 416 20.35 2.61 -1.34
N LEU A 417 20.70 2.97 -0.11
CA LEU A 417 20.67 4.33 0.38
C LEU A 417 21.99 5.06 0.08
N ASN A 418 21.88 6.29 -0.40
CA ASN A 418 22.94 7.27 -0.37
C ASN A 418 22.95 7.96 1.00
N VAL A 419 23.88 7.57 1.87
CA VAL A 419 23.98 8.10 3.24
C VAL A 419 24.10 9.62 3.29
N ASN A 420 24.80 10.20 2.30
CA ASN A 420 25.03 11.65 2.22
C ASN A 420 23.79 12.43 1.79
N LYS A 421 22.73 11.74 1.34
CA LYS A 421 21.47 12.36 0.92
C LYS A 421 20.29 11.98 1.81
N ILE A 422 20.50 11.15 2.85
CA ILE A 422 19.45 10.83 3.83
C ILE A 422 18.90 12.10 4.47
N LEU A 423 19.74 13.10 4.71
CA LEU A 423 19.39 14.37 5.32
C LEU A 423 19.52 15.50 4.29
N SER A 424 18.58 16.44 4.28
CA SER A 424 18.68 17.67 3.48
C SER A 424 19.74 18.62 4.05
N GLY A 425 20.21 19.58 3.25
CA GLY A 425 21.23 20.55 3.69
C GLY A 425 20.85 21.28 4.99
N SER A 426 19.61 21.78 5.10
CA SER A 426 19.13 22.45 6.32
C SER A 426 19.06 21.52 7.53
N GLU A 427 18.76 20.23 7.33
CA GLU A 427 18.71 19.24 8.40
C GLU A 427 20.11 18.87 8.89
N LYS A 428 21.10 18.82 7.99
CA LYS A 428 22.51 18.62 8.35
C LYS A 428 23.05 19.78 9.20
N GLU A 429 22.63 21.01 8.90
CA GLU A 429 22.96 22.19 9.71
C GLU A 429 22.36 22.10 11.12
N GLN A 430 21.08 21.73 11.21
CA GLN A 430 20.40 21.50 12.50
C GLN A 430 21.01 20.34 13.30
N LEU A 431 21.47 19.28 12.63
CA LEU A 431 22.16 18.17 13.29
C LEU A 431 23.53 18.57 13.85
N SER A 432 24.26 19.50 13.20
CA SER A 432 25.48 20.06 13.80
C SER A 432 25.18 20.73 15.12
N SER A 433 24.17 21.61 15.18
CA SER A 433 23.88 22.38 16.38
C SER A 433 23.54 21.46 17.56
N VAL A 434 22.80 20.38 17.30
CA VAL A 434 22.47 19.36 18.31
C VAL A 434 23.71 18.70 18.92
N SER A 435 24.74 18.42 18.12
CA SER A 435 25.99 17.82 18.61
C SER A 435 26.96 18.82 19.26
N SER A 436 26.82 20.13 18.98
CA SER A 436 27.73 21.18 19.43
C SER A 436 27.24 22.03 20.60
N GLU A 437 25.97 21.90 21.01
CA GLU A 437 25.37 22.66 22.13
C GLU A 437 25.69 22.09 23.53
N MET A 438 26.66 21.18 23.64
CA MET A 438 27.22 20.67 24.90
C MET A 438 28.74 20.66 24.82
#